data_AF-A0A1G9WQU4-F1
#
_entry.id   AF-A0A1G9WQU4-F1
#
_cell.length_a   1.000
_cell.length_b   1.000
_cell.length_c   1.000
_cell.angle_alpha   90.00
_cell.angle_beta   90.00
_cell.angle_gamma   90.00
#
_symmetry.space_group_name_H-M   'P 1'
#
loop_
_entity.id
_entity.type
_entity.pdbx_description
1 polymer ?
#
loop_
_entity_poly.entity_id
_entity_poly.type
_entity_poly.pdbx_seq_one_letter_code
_entity_poly.pdbx_strand_id
1 'polypeptide(L)'
;MDHSRAPVLEALQEFRRRGDLVYGPPGHKQGRGADPRVVEVVGEGVFASDVLSLNGLDDRRESQGVTTQAEDLMADAVDADRAFFSTCAAARCR
;
A
#
# COMPACT_ATOMS: atom_id res chain seq x y z
N MET A 1 -13.08 -16.31 -6.03
CA MET A 1 -11.63 -16.25 -5.69
C MET A 1 -11.42 -16.57 -4.19
N ASP A 2 -10.19 -16.53 -3.65
CA ASP A 2 -9.96 -16.64 -2.20
C ASP A 2 -10.06 -15.26 -1.54
N HIS A 3 -11.23 -14.97 -0.96
CA HIS A 3 -11.57 -13.70 -0.32
C HIS A 3 -11.04 -13.55 1.11
N SER A 4 -10.29 -14.53 1.63
CA SER A 4 -9.60 -14.39 2.92
C SER A 4 -8.28 -13.62 2.80
N ARG A 5 -7.78 -13.44 1.57
CA ARG A 5 -6.54 -12.72 1.27
C ARG A 5 -6.74 -11.21 1.22
N ALA A 6 -5.67 -10.49 1.55
CA ALA A 6 -5.61 -9.04 1.45
C ALA A 6 -4.27 -8.61 0.82
N PRO A 7 -4.14 -8.65 -0.53
CA PRO A 7 -2.84 -8.54 -1.21
C PRO A 7 -2.03 -7.30 -0.83
N VAL A 8 -2.67 -6.14 -0.71
CA VAL A 8 -2.01 -4.88 -0.28
C VAL A 8 -1.48 -4.99 1.15
N LEU A 9 -2.25 -5.56 2.08
CA LEU A 9 -1.83 -5.70 3.47
C LEU A 9 -0.72 -6.74 3.62
N GLU A 10 -0.82 -7.86 2.90
CA GLU A 10 0.22 -8.89 2.82
C GLU A 10 1.54 -8.30 2.32
N ALA A 11 1.50 -7.51 1.24
CA ALA A 11 2.68 -6.86 0.68
C ALA A 11 3.30 -5.82 1.64
N LEU A 12 2.47 -5.05 2.37
CA LEU A 12 2.96 -4.13 3.41
C LEU A 12 3.66 -4.87 4.56
N GLN A 13 3.10 -6.00 5.00
CA GLN A 13 3.72 -6.83 6.04
C GLN A 13 5.04 -7.43 5.56
N GLU A 14 5.09 -7.92 4.33
CA GLU A 14 6.31 -8.48 3.74
C GLU A 14 7.40 -7.40 3.61
N PHE A 15 7.05 -6.22 3.08
CA PHE A 15 7.99 -5.10 2.98
C PHE A 15 8.60 -4.74 4.35
N ARG A 16 7.77 -4.66 5.40
CA ARG A 16 8.24 -4.43 6.77
C ARG A 16 9.14 -5.57 7.27
N ARG A 17 8.78 -6.82 6.98
CA ARG A 17 9.54 -8.02 7.40
C ARG A 17 10.94 -8.06 6.78
N ARG A 18 11.10 -7.62 5.53
CA ARG A 18 12.41 -7.52 4.86
C ARG A 18 13.31 -6.46 5.50
N GLY A 19 12.72 -5.47 6.19
CA GLY A 19 13.46 -4.41 6.87
C GLY A 19 14.10 -3.40 5.89
N ASP A 20 13.59 -3.34 4.66
CA ASP A 20 14.11 -2.49 3.61
C ASP A 20 14.04 -1.01 4.04
N LEU A 21 15.13 -0.28 3.88
CA LEU A 21 15.15 1.17 4.04
C LEU A 21 15.33 1.85 2.69
N VAL A 22 14.23 2.41 2.19
CA VAL A 22 14.24 3.12 0.91
C VAL A 22 14.80 4.54 1.11
N TYR A 23 15.91 4.83 0.41
CA TYR A 23 16.53 6.16 0.45
C TYR A 23 15.81 7.20 -0.43
N GLY A 24 14.85 6.77 -1.26
CA GLY A 24 13.85 7.63 -1.91
C GLY A 24 12.75 8.13 -0.96
N PRO A 25 11.78 8.93 -1.43
CA PRO A 25 10.65 9.34 -0.60
C PRO A 25 9.84 8.13 -0.07
N PRO A 26 9.04 8.30 1.00
CA PRO A 26 8.87 9.51 1.82
C PRO A 26 10.06 9.84 2.74
N GLY A 27 10.22 11.13 3.07
CA GLY A 27 11.36 11.63 3.86
C GLY A 27 11.38 11.19 5.33
N HIS A 28 10.25 10.79 5.90
CA HIS A 28 10.16 10.32 7.29
C HIS A 28 10.70 8.89 7.48
N LYS A 29 11.07 8.17 6.40
CA LYS A 29 11.77 6.88 6.48
C LYS A 29 11.12 5.87 7.44
N GLN A 30 9.82 5.60 7.20
CA GLN A 30 9.01 4.70 8.05
C GLN A 30 8.92 5.15 9.51
N GLY A 31 9.08 6.45 9.79
CA GLY A 31 8.91 7.07 11.11
C GLY A 31 10.22 7.57 11.71
N ARG A 32 11.38 7.09 11.24
CA ARG A 32 12.71 7.48 11.74
C ARG A 32 13.02 8.98 11.58
N GLY A 33 12.48 9.59 10.54
CA GLY A 33 12.61 11.02 10.25
C GLY A 33 11.38 11.84 10.62
N ALA A 34 10.37 11.24 11.27
CA ALA A 34 9.19 11.96 11.74
C ALA A 34 9.48 12.62 13.10
N ASP A 35 8.83 13.75 13.38
CA ASP A 35 8.85 14.36 14.72
C ASP A 35 8.21 13.39 15.72
N PRO A 36 8.90 13.04 16.83
CA PRO A 36 8.39 12.08 17.81
C PRO A 36 7.00 12.45 18.36
N ARG A 37 6.69 13.75 18.49
CA ARG A 37 5.38 14.23 18.96
C ARG A 37 4.26 13.89 17.97
N VAL A 38 4.56 13.86 16.68
CA VAL A 38 3.59 13.45 15.66
C VAL A 38 3.40 11.94 15.72
N VAL A 39 4.48 11.17 15.83
CA VAL A 39 4.43 9.71 15.95
C VAL A 39 3.62 9.27 17.18
N GLU A 40 3.78 9.96 18.31
CA GLU A 40 2.99 9.73 19.52
C GLU A 40 1.48 9.91 19.30
N VAL A 41 1.09 10.91 18.51
CA VAL A 41 -0.33 11.23 18.26
C VAL A 41 -0.97 10.32 17.21
N VAL A 42 -0.32 10.11 16.07
CA VAL A 42 -0.92 9.37 14.93
C VAL A 42 -0.56 7.88 14.92
N GLY A 43 0.47 7.48 15.66
CA GLY A 43 0.95 6.12 15.74
C GLY A 43 2.03 5.78 14.71
N GLU A 44 3.00 4.97 15.14
CA GLU A 44 4.11 4.48 14.30
C GLU A 44 3.62 3.68 13.08
N GLY A 45 2.53 2.91 13.25
CA GLY A 45 1.97 2.07 12.21
C GLY A 45 1.54 2.83 10.95
N VAL A 46 1.17 4.12 11.07
CA VAL A 46 0.83 4.98 9.92
C VAL A 46 2.08 5.23 9.07
N PHE A 47 3.18 5.64 9.69
CA PHE A 47 4.44 5.90 8.98
C PHE A 47 5.07 4.63 8.44
N ALA A 48 4.96 3.51 9.16
CA ALA A 48 5.43 2.22 8.69
C ALA A 48 4.59 1.66 7.52
N SER A 49 3.38 2.20 7.29
CA SER A 49 2.54 1.86 6.13
C SER A 49 2.72 2.83 4.95
N ASP A 50 3.26 4.03 5.19
CA ASP A 50 3.47 5.04 4.16
C ASP A 50 4.71 4.69 3.32
N VAL A 51 4.47 3.84 2.33
CA VAL A 51 5.47 3.31 1.40
C VAL A 51 5.02 3.57 -0.04
N LEU A 52 5.99 3.79 -0.92
CA LEU A 52 5.69 3.91 -2.35
C LEU A 52 5.30 2.55 -2.93
N SER A 53 4.38 2.55 -3.89
CA SER A 53 4.10 1.36 -4.69
C SER A 53 5.36 0.90 -5.43
N LEU A 54 6.01 1.82 -6.17
CA LEU A 54 7.25 1.53 -6.88
C LEU A 54 8.44 1.45 -5.91
N ASN A 55 9.16 0.33 -5.94
CA ASN A 55 10.32 0.04 -5.07
C ASN A 55 9.97 -0.01 -3.57
N GLY A 56 8.71 -0.27 -3.24
CA GLY A 56 8.25 -0.51 -1.89
C GLY A 56 7.28 -1.69 -1.87
N LEU A 57 6.03 -1.41 -2.23
CA LEU A 57 4.97 -2.42 -2.25
C LEU A 57 5.09 -3.41 -3.42
N ASP A 58 5.57 -2.94 -4.57
CA ASP A 58 5.81 -3.72 -5.78
C ASP A 58 7.15 -3.28 -6.43
N ASP A 59 7.60 -4.01 -7.44
CA ASP A 59 8.77 -3.64 -8.21
C ASP A 59 8.45 -2.60 -9.30
N ARG A 60 9.49 -2.10 -9.96
CA ARG A 60 9.34 -1.08 -11.02
C ARG A 60 8.49 -1.55 -12.21
N ARG A 61 8.39 -2.85 -12.45
CA ARG A 61 7.62 -3.44 -13.55
C ARG A 61 6.21 -3.86 -13.10
N GLU A 62 5.87 -3.61 -11.84
CA GLU A 62 4.63 -4.08 -11.20
C GLU A 62 4.46 -5.60 -11.36
N SER A 63 5.58 -6.35 -11.31
CA SER A 63 5.56 -7.78 -11.62
C SER A 63 4.88 -8.63 -10.55
N GLN A 64 4.74 -8.11 -9.32
CA GLN A 64 3.99 -8.79 -8.27
C GLN A 64 2.48 -8.58 -8.43
N GLY A 65 2.06 -7.55 -9.17
CA GLY A 65 0.65 -7.28 -9.47
C GLY A 65 -0.19 -7.06 -8.22
N VAL A 66 0.38 -6.45 -7.17
CA VAL A 66 -0.28 -6.33 -5.85
C VAL A 66 -1.64 -5.62 -5.96
N THR A 67 -1.67 -4.48 -6.68
CA THR A 67 -2.89 -3.71 -6.91
C THR A 67 -3.88 -4.50 -7.77
N THR A 68 -3.43 -5.10 -8.87
CA THR A 68 -4.28 -5.88 -9.78
C THR A 68 -4.96 -7.04 -9.06
N GLN A 69 -4.22 -7.80 -8.24
CA GLN A 69 -4.80 -8.89 -7.45
C GLN A 69 -5.90 -8.39 -6.49
N ALA A 70 -5.70 -7.21 -5.88
CA ALA A 70 -6.68 -6.63 -4.98
C ALA A 70 -7.91 -6.07 -5.72
N GLU A 71 -7.73 -5.50 -6.91
CA GLU A 71 -8.81 -5.05 -7.78
C GLU A 71 -9.63 -6.23 -8.35
N ASP A 72 -8.98 -7.33 -8.72
CA ASP A 72 -9.66 -8.56 -9.18
C ASP A 72 -10.52 -9.17 -8.06
N LEU A 73 -9.98 -9.24 -6.83
CA LEU A 73 -10.76 -9.65 -5.65
C LEU A 73 -11.95 -8.72 -5.40
N MET A 74 -11.76 -7.40 -5.54
CA MET A 74 -12.85 -6.44 -5.36
C MET A 74 -13.93 -6.60 -6.43
N ALA A 75 -13.54 -6.78 -7.70
CA ALA A 75 -14.47 -6.99 -8.81
C ALA A 75 -15.32 -8.25 -8.59
N ASP A 76 -14.70 -9.37 -8.20
CA ASP A 76 -15.37 -10.64 -7.85
C ASP A 76 -16.31 -10.47 -6.65
N ALA A 77 -15.93 -9.68 -5.65
CA ALA A 77 -16.74 -9.46 -4.45
C ALA A 77 -18.00 -8.63 -4.69
N VAL A 78 -18.00 -7.74 -5.69
CA VAL A 78 -19.12 -6.83 -6.00
C VAL A 78 -19.88 -7.17 -7.28
N ASP A 79 -19.61 -8.33 -7.88
CA ASP A 79 -20.22 -8.79 -9.13
C ASP A 79 -20.07 -7.77 -10.28
N ALA A 80 -18.85 -7.25 -10.46
CA ALA A 80 -18.51 -6.33 -11.54
C ALA A 80 -17.49 -6.95 -12.48
N ASP A 81 -17.55 -6.58 -13.77
CA ASP A 81 -16.54 -7.01 -14.75
C ASP A 81 -15.13 -6.50 -14.38
N ARG A 82 -15.04 -5.30 -13.78
CA ARG A 82 -13.81 -4.63 -13.36
C ARG A 82 -14.04 -3.74 -12.15
N ALA A 83 -13.03 -3.65 -11.30
CA ALA A 83 -12.95 -2.66 -10.22
C ALA A 83 -11.61 -1.90 -10.32
N PHE A 84 -11.59 -0.68 -9.80
CA PHE A 84 -10.39 0.16 -9.73
C PHE A 84 -10.33 0.85 -8.38
N PHE A 85 -9.13 0.98 -7.82
CA PHE A 85 -8.90 1.79 -6.63
C PHE A 85 -8.43 3.20 -6.97
N SER A 86 -9.10 4.19 -6.39
CA SER A 86 -8.71 5.60 -6.50
C SER A 86 -8.41 6.15 -5.11
N THR A 87 -7.28 6.85 -4.98
CA THR A 87 -6.92 7.59 -3.77
C THR A 87 -7.64 8.95 -3.68
N CYS A 88 -8.18 9.42 -4.80
CA CYS A 88 -9.02 10.62 -4.87
C CYS A 88 -10.50 10.23 -4.90
N ALA A 89 -11.35 10.97 -4.21
CA ALA A 89 -12.79 10.79 -4.29
C ALA A 89 -13.33 10.94 -5.73
N ALA A 90 -14.57 10.49 -5.95
CA ALA A 90 -15.22 10.27 -7.25
C ALA A 90 -15.15 11.44 -8.27
N ALA A 91 -14.81 12.66 -7.86
CA ALA A 91 -14.58 13.80 -8.76
C ALA A 91 -13.47 13.57 -9.81
N ARG A 92 -12.62 12.56 -9.64
CA ARG A 92 -11.54 12.20 -10.59
C ARG A 92 -11.73 10.87 -11.32
N CYS A 93 -12.80 10.13 -11.07
CA CYS A 93 -13.12 8.94 -11.86
C CYS A 93 -13.85 9.37 -13.14
N ARG A 94 -13.14 9.35 -14.27
CA ARG A 94 -13.70 9.50 -15.62
C ARG A 94 -13.40 8.25 -16.43
#